data_AF-A0A6N8A6C9-F1
#
_entry.id   AF-A0A6N8A6C9-F1
#
_cell.length_a   1.000
_cell.length_b   1.000
_cell.length_c   1.000
_cell.angle_alpha   90.00
_cell.angle_beta   90.00
_cell.angle_gamma   90.00
#
_symmetry.space_group_name_H-M   'P 1'
#
loop_
_entity.id
_entity.type
_entity.pdbx_description
1 polymer ?
#
loop_
_entity_poly.entity_id
_entity_poly.type
_entity_poly.pdbx_seq_one_letter_code
_entity_poly.pdbx_strand_id
1 'polypeptide(L)'
;MRAPEFWNTSPDQLDLRARLLAPLGKIYANATARRVASENGIDPGIPVVCIGNLNAGGTGKTPTVIWVVEKLRDAWHKPHVVTRGHGGSLEGPVRVDPGKHTAAQVGDEPLLLAAFAEVWVSKDRAAGARAAADGGATVIVLDDGFQNPSVAKDFSIIVVDASRGFGNGLCLPAGPLREPVDIGLQRADLVLSLGDNAAQEQFVDRW
;
A
#
# COMPACT_ATOMS: atom_id res chain seq x y z
N MET A 1 -5.35 -11.58 -12.59
CA MET A 1 -5.55 -10.88 -13.87
C MET A 1 -4.25 -10.17 -14.21
N ARG A 2 -3.68 -10.37 -15.42
CA ARG A 2 -2.40 -9.76 -15.80
C ARG A 2 -2.60 -8.28 -16.10
N ALA A 3 -1.70 -7.42 -15.62
CA ALA A 3 -1.76 -5.99 -15.91
C ALA A 3 -1.67 -5.73 -17.42
N PRO A 4 -2.46 -4.82 -18.00
CA PRO A 4 -2.37 -4.45 -19.40
C PRO A 4 -1.00 -3.92 -19.78
N GLU A 5 -0.44 -4.36 -20.91
CA GLU A 5 0.92 -3.96 -21.32
C GLU A 5 1.07 -2.46 -21.56
N PHE A 6 -0.01 -1.81 -22.04
CA PHE A 6 -0.02 -0.36 -22.31
C PHE A 6 0.08 0.51 -21.04
N TRP A 7 0.03 -0.08 -19.84
CA TRP A 7 0.30 0.63 -18.59
C TRP A 7 1.79 0.92 -18.38
N ASN A 8 2.67 0.17 -19.04
CA ASN A 8 4.12 0.30 -18.89
C ASN A 8 4.77 1.16 -20.00
N THR A 9 3.97 1.81 -20.86
CA THR A 9 4.50 2.74 -21.87
C THR A 9 4.98 4.03 -21.23
N SER A 10 5.87 4.75 -21.90
CA SER A 10 6.35 6.05 -21.41
C SER A 10 5.18 7.06 -21.34
N PRO A 11 5.11 7.91 -20.30
CA PRO A 11 4.20 9.06 -20.28
C PRO A 11 4.32 9.96 -21.51
N ASP A 12 5.51 10.06 -22.13
CA ASP A 12 5.76 10.86 -23.33
C ASP A 12 5.17 10.24 -24.60
N GLN A 13 4.91 8.93 -24.57
CA GLN A 13 4.47 8.14 -25.73
C GLN A 13 3.26 7.27 -25.37
N LEU A 14 2.18 7.93 -24.94
CA LEU A 14 0.94 7.25 -24.57
C LEU A 14 0.34 6.47 -25.74
N ASP A 15 0.08 5.19 -25.49
CA ASP A 15 -0.68 4.28 -26.35
C ASP A 15 -2.09 4.84 -26.62
N LEU A 16 -2.64 4.60 -27.81
CA LEU A 16 -3.98 5.06 -28.18
C LEU A 16 -5.06 4.56 -27.21
N ARG A 17 -4.93 3.33 -26.70
CA ARG A 17 -5.86 2.77 -25.69
C ARG A 17 -5.83 3.58 -24.40
N ALA A 18 -4.64 3.98 -23.95
CA ALA A 18 -4.48 4.82 -22.77
C ALA A 18 -5.15 6.18 -22.96
N ARG A 19 -4.98 6.80 -24.14
CA ARG A 19 -5.62 8.08 -24.49
C ARG A 19 -7.14 7.98 -24.51
N LEU A 20 -7.70 6.91 -25.10
CA LEU A 20 -9.15 6.69 -25.14
C LEU A 20 -9.74 6.45 -23.74
N LEU A 21 -8.99 5.80 -22.85
CA LEU A 21 -9.42 5.52 -21.47
C LEU A 21 -9.15 6.68 -20.50
N ALA A 22 -8.39 7.70 -20.89
CA ALA A 22 -7.99 8.81 -20.02
C ALA A 22 -9.18 9.53 -19.32
N PRO A 23 -10.34 9.74 -19.96
CA PRO A 23 -11.51 10.30 -19.27
C PRO A 23 -11.98 9.43 -18.10
N LEU A 24 -11.98 8.10 -18.26
CA LEU A 24 -12.30 7.16 -17.18
C LEU A 24 -11.23 7.20 -16.08
N GLY A 25 -9.97 7.34 -16.47
CA GLY A 25 -8.85 7.57 -15.54
C GLY A 25 -9.05 8.79 -14.65
N LYS A 26 -9.51 9.92 -15.22
CA LYS A 26 -9.84 11.14 -14.47
C LYS A 26 -11.01 10.95 -13.51
N ILE A 27 -12.05 10.22 -13.93
CA ILE A 27 -13.18 9.89 -13.06
C ILE A 27 -12.72 9.05 -11.87
N TYR A 28 -11.88 8.03 -12.12
CA TYR A 28 -11.30 7.20 -11.07
C TYR A 28 -10.45 8.02 -10.10
N ALA A 29 -9.55 8.87 -10.63
CA ALA A 29 -8.70 9.75 -9.83
C ALA A 29 -9.54 10.66 -8.92
N ASN A 30 -10.59 11.29 -9.45
CA ASN A 30 -11.50 12.14 -8.68
C ASN A 30 -12.26 11.35 -7.60
N ALA A 31 -12.68 10.12 -7.90
CA ALA A 31 -13.31 9.25 -6.90
C ALA A 31 -12.33 8.88 -5.77
N THR A 32 -11.07 8.55 -6.10
CA THR A 32 -10.03 8.31 -5.10
C THR A 32 -9.76 9.57 -4.27
N ALA A 33 -9.60 10.73 -4.91
CA ALA A 33 -9.35 12.00 -4.21
C ALA A 33 -10.47 12.31 -3.21
N ARG A 34 -11.74 12.17 -3.61
CA ARG A 34 -12.89 12.34 -2.71
C ARG A 34 -12.88 11.36 -1.53
N ARG A 35 -12.50 10.10 -1.77
CA ARG A 35 -12.40 9.09 -0.70
C ARG A 35 -11.29 9.45 0.27
N VAL A 36 -10.12 9.82 -0.24
CA VAL A 36 -8.93 10.09 0.55
C VAL A 36 -9.03 11.41 1.34
N ALA A 37 -9.73 12.41 0.82
CA ALA A 37 -9.98 13.69 1.50
C ALA A 37 -10.85 13.58 2.77
N SER A 38 -11.39 12.39 3.08
CA SER A 38 -12.10 12.16 4.34
C SER A 38 -11.13 12.22 5.52
N GLU A 39 -11.26 13.24 6.37
CA GLU A 39 -10.48 13.41 7.61
C GLU A 39 -10.98 12.54 8.78
N ASN A 40 -12.01 11.73 8.57
CA ASN A 40 -12.62 10.87 9.60
C ASN A 40 -11.80 9.61 9.93
N GLY A 41 -10.49 9.65 9.73
CA GLY A 41 -9.60 8.57 10.13
C GLY A 41 -9.58 8.45 11.65
N ILE A 42 -9.71 7.23 12.16
CA ILE A 42 -9.53 7.03 13.59
C ILE A 42 -8.07 7.20 13.98
N ASP A 43 -7.85 7.75 15.17
CA ASP A 43 -6.58 7.64 15.87
C ASP A 43 -6.67 6.40 16.78
N PRO A 44 -5.86 5.34 16.54
CA PRO A 44 -5.84 4.16 17.40
C PRO A 44 -5.14 4.38 18.75
N GLY A 45 -4.63 5.59 19.02
CA GLY A 45 -3.93 5.96 20.25
C GLY A 45 -2.46 5.55 20.29
N ILE A 46 -1.94 5.01 19.19
CA ILE A 46 -0.55 4.59 19.00
C ILE A 46 -0.07 4.94 17.58
N PRO A 47 1.24 5.15 17.37
CA PRO A 47 1.75 5.54 16.05
C PRO A 47 1.42 4.54 14.95
N VAL A 48 1.12 5.05 13.76
CA VAL A 48 0.79 4.29 12.54
C VAL A 48 1.78 4.62 11.43
N VAL A 49 2.58 3.63 11.06
CA VAL A 49 3.45 3.67 9.87
C VAL A 49 2.73 3.00 8.71
N CYS A 50 2.34 3.77 7.70
CA CYS A 50 1.68 3.26 6.51
C CYS A 50 2.70 2.93 5.42
N ILE A 51 2.60 1.71 4.87
CA ILE A 51 3.39 1.28 3.72
C ILE A 51 2.43 1.00 2.57
N GLY A 52 2.60 1.70 1.46
CA GLY A 52 1.73 1.51 0.31
C GLY A 52 2.42 1.85 -1.00
N ASN A 53 1.62 1.93 -2.06
CA ASN A 53 2.08 2.31 -3.38
C ASN A 53 1.00 3.09 -4.12
N LEU A 54 1.41 3.72 -5.22
CA LEU A 54 0.46 4.37 -6.14
C LEU A 54 -0.01 3.39 -7.23
N ASN A 55 0.82 2.40 -7.57
CA ASN A 55 0.54 1.44 -8.64
C ASN A 55 -0.38 0.30 -8.19
N ALA A 56 -1.30 -0.11 -9.04
CA ALA A 56 -2.03 -1.36 -8.94
C ALA A 56 -1.13 -2.52 -9.37
N GLY A 57 -0.21 -2.93 -8.49
CA GLY A 57 0.72 -4.04 -8.72
C GLY A 57 1.66 -4.27 -7.55
N GLY A 58 2.46 -5.34 -7.63
CA GLY A 58 3.50 -5.64 -6.66
C GLY A 58 4.71 -4.72 -6.85
N THR A 59 5.05 -3.94 -5.83
CA THR A 59 6.15 -2.96 -5.83
C THR A 59 7.17 -3.24 -4.73
N GLY A 60 7.28 -4.48 -4.23
CA GLY A 60 8.19 -4.82 -3.12
C GLY A 60 7.70 -4.38 -1.73
N LYS A 61 6.39 -4.21 -1.55
CA LYS A 61 5.78 -3.85 -0.26
C LYS A 61 6.05 -4.89 0.82
N THR A 62 5.84 -6.17 0.55
CA THR A 62 6.00 -7.23 1.57
C THR A 62 7.41 -7.27 2.17
N PRO A 63 8.51 -7.25 1.38
CA PRO A 63 9.86 -7.07 1.93
C PRO A 63 10.04 -5.77 2.73
N THR A 64 9.43 -4.67 2.27
CA THR A 64 9.51 -3.37 2.97
C THR A 64 8.79 -3.42 4.33
N VAL A 65 7.61 -4.05 4.39
CA VAL A 65 6.86 -4.27 5.65
C VAL A 65 7.70 -5.06 6.63
N ILE A 66 8.33 -6.16 6.18
CA ILE A 66 9.22 -6.98 7.03
C ILE A 66 10.39 -6.13 7.54
N TRP A 67 11.07 -5.38 6.67
CA TRP A 67 12.18 -4.52 7.05
C TRP A 67 11.78 -3.45 8.07
N VAL A 68 10.63 -2.77 7.88
CA VAL A 68 10.12 -1.77 8.82
C VAL A 68 9.79 -2.42 10.18
N VAL A 69 9.15 -3.59 10.18
CA VAL A 69 8.88 -4.36 11.40
C VAL A 69 10.18 -4.68 12.15
N GLU A 70 11.21 -5.13 11.47
CA GLU A 70 12.52 -5.43 12.07
C GLU A 70 13.16 -4.17 12.66
N LYS A 71 13.16 -3.05 11.94
CA LYS A 71 13.70 -1.78 12.45
C LYS A 71 12.96 -1.24 13.65
N LEU A 72 11.64 -1.36 13.69
CA LEU A 72 10.85 -0.96 14.86
C LEU A 72 11.15 -1.85 16.07
N ARG A 73 11.40 -3.14 15.86
CA ARG A 73 11.82 -4.06 16.94
C ARG A 73 13.22 -3.78 17.45
N ASP A 74 14.17 -3.48 16.56
CA ASP A 74 15.51 -3.05 16.94
C ASP A 74 15.46 -1.78 17.81
N ALA A 75 14.43 -0.95 17.61
CA ALA A 75 14.11 0.21 18.42
C ALA A 75 13.18 -0.09 19.62
N TRP A 76 13.06 -1.36 20.03
CA TRP A 76 12.30 -1.83 21.20
C TRP A 76 10.77 -1.67 21.13
N HIS A 77 10.20 -1.47 19.94
CA HIS A 77 8.76 -1.50 19.74
C HIS A 77 8.22 -2.92 19.55
N LYS A 78 6.91 -3.07 19.79
CA LYS A 78 6.11 -4.27 19.47
C LYS A 78 5.20 -3.94 18.27
N PRO A 79 5.73 -3.98 17.03
CA PRO A 79 4.93 -3.69 15.85
C PRO A 79 3.88 -4.78 15.61
N HIS A 80 2.68 -4.35 15.23
CA HIS A 80 1.65 -5.24 14.67
C HIS A 80 1.30 -4.77 13.26
N VAL A 81 1.16 -5.71 12.34
CA VAL A 81 0.81 -5.42 10.95
C VAL A 81 -0.71 -5.46 10.78
N VAL A 82 -1.29 -4.48 10.10
CA VAL A 82 -2.71 -4.47 9.72
C VAL A 82 -2.81 -4.52 8.20
N THR A 83 -3.50 -5.52 7.66
CA THR A 83 -3.62 -5.75 6.22
C THR A 83 -5.04 -6.19 5.84
N ARG A 84 -5.33 -6.30 4.52
CA ARG A 84 -6.69 -6.63 4.03
C ARG A 84 -6.98 -8.10 4.00
N GLY A 85 -5.95 -8.93 3.92
CA GLY A 85 -6.12 -10.33 3.57
C GLY A 85 -6.65 -10.49 2.16
N HIS A 86 -5.95 -9.93 1.17
CA HIS A 86 -6.32 -10.13 -0.23
C HIS A 86 -6.38 -11.63 -0.55
N GLY A 87 -7.43 -12.07 -1.23
CA GLY A 87 -7.67 -13.49 -1.53
C GLY A 87 -8.18 -14.34 -0.37
N GLY A 88 -8.20 -13.83 0.87
CA GLY A 88 -8.77 -14.50 2.03
C GLY A 88 -10.29 -14.37 2.12
N SER A 89 -10.94 -15.35 2.76
CA SER A 89 -12.38 -15.37 3.00
C SER A 89 -12.81 -14.68 4.31
N LEU A 90 -11.93 -14.57 5.30
CA LEU A 90 -12.22 -13.91 6.58
C LEU A 90 -12.27 -12.40 6.41
N GLU A 91 -13.30 -11.77 6.97
CA GLU A 91 -13.49 -10.32 6.84
C GLU A 91 -12.75 -9.49 7.91
N GLY A 92 -12.48 -10.10 9.06
CA GLY A 92 -11.78 -9.46 10.18
C GLY A 92 -12.68 -8.64 11.12
N PRO A 93 -12.09 -8.05 12.18
CA PRO A 93 -10.68 -8.12 12.54
C PRO A 93 -10.31 -9.50 13.10
N VAL A 94 -9.32 -10.15 12.50
CA VAL A 94 -8.82 -11.47 12.91
C VAL A 94 -7.31 -11.40 13.08
N ARG A 95 -6.83 -11.81 14.27
CA ARG A 95 -5.40 -12.06 14.49
C ARG A 95 -5.01 -13.35 13.80
N VAL A 96 -4.02 -13.28 12.92
CA VAL A 96 -3.55 -14.42 12.15
C VAL A 96 -2.80 -15.38 13.07
N ASP A 97 -3.26 -16.64 13.13
CA ASP A 97 -2.58 -17.74 13.79
C ASP A 97 -2.10 -18.71 12.69
N PRO A 98 -0.79 -18.77 12.36
CA PRO A 98 -0.29 -19.63 11.30
C PRO A 98 -0.41 -21.13 11.60
N GLY A 99 -0.68 -21.52 12.85
CA GLY A 99 -0.96 -22.91 13.23
C GLY A 99 -2.42 -23.32 13.00
N LYS A 100 -3.33 -22.37 12.81
CA LYS A 100 -4.78 -22.62 12.63
C LYS A 100 -5.34 -22.14 11.31
N HIS A 101 -4.84 -21.02 10.78
CA HIS A 101 -5.37 -20.38 9.60
C HIS A 101 -4.64 -20.81 8.33
N THR A 102 -5.38 -20.85 7.23
CA THR A 102 -4.89 -21.15 5.88
C THR A 102 -4.91 -19.91 4.99
N ALA A 103 -4.18 -19.96 3.87
CA ALA A 103 -4.15 -18.83 2.92
C ALA A 103 -5.54 -18.52 2.34
N ALA A 104 -6.40 -19.53 2.18
CA ALA A 104 -7.79 -19.35 1.76
C ALA A 104 -8.65 -18.59 2.80
N GLN A 105 -8.23 -18.56 4.06
CA GLN A 105 -8.94 -17.86 5.13
C GLN A 105 -8.42 -16.44 5.30
N VAL A 106 -7.11 -16.26 5.44
CA VAL A 106 -6.53 -14.96 5.81
C VAL A 106 -5.77 -14.29 4.66
N GLY A 107 -5.50 -14.99 3.56
CA GLY A 107 -4.59 -14.57 2.49
C GLY A 107 -3.20 -15.21 2.64
N ASP A 108 -2.51 -15.31 1.53
CA ASP A 108 -1.12 -15.75 1.42
C ASP A 108 -0.13 -14.73 2.01
N GLU A 109 -0.25 -13.45 1.65
CA GLU A 109 0.61 -12.39 2.19
C GLU A 109 0.53 -12.25 3.73
N PRO A 110 -0.65 -12.26 4.38
CA PRO A 110 -0.72 -12.16 5.84
C PRO A 110 -0.18 -13.38 6.57
N LEU A 111 -0.34 -14.59 6.01
CA LEU A 111 0.31 -15.79 6.58
C LEU A 111 1.82 -15.69 6.51
N LEU A 112 2.36 -15.22 5.40
CA LEU A 112 3.80 -15.00 5.27
C LEU A 112 4.28 -13.97 6.30
N LEU A 113 3.58 -12.84 6.41
CA LEU A 113 3.91 -11.79 7.38
C LEU A 113 3.80 -12.27 8.83
N ALA A 114 2.93 -13.24 9.13
CA ALA A 114 2.77 -13.81 10.47
C ALA A 114 4.02 -14.55 10.99
N ALA A 115 4.93 -14.96 10.09
CA ALA A 115 6.24 -15.48 10.49
C ALA A 115 7.16 -14.37 11.05
N PHE A 116 6.88 -13.12 10.70
CA PHE A 116 7.71 -11.97 11.07
C PHE A 116 7.04 -11.07 12.08
N ALA A 117 5.71 -10.99 12.19
CA ALA A 117 5.01 -10.09 13.11
C ALA A 117 3.67 -10.66 13.56
N GLU A 118 3.08 -10.04 14.58
CA GLU A 118 1.65 -10.20 14.81
C GLU A 118 0.90 -9.51 13.68
N VAL A 119 -0.01 -10.23 13.02
CA VAL A 119 -0.74 -9.74 11.85
C VAL A 119 -2.23 -9.76 12.11
N TRP A 120 -2.89 -8.66 11.75
CA TRP A 120 -4.33 -8.49 11.79
C TRP A 120 -4.87 -8.35 10.38
N VAL A 121 -5.77 -9.25 10.00
CA VAL A 121 -6.54 -9.16 8.75
C VAL A 121 -7.87 -8.48 9.03
N SER A 122 -8.15 -7.39 8.33
CA SER A 122 -9.43 -6.69 8.41
C SER A 122 -9.75 -5.90 7.14
N LYS A 123 -10.95 -6.12 6.58
CA LYS A 123 -11.49 -5.29 5.49
C LYS A 123 -11.72 -3.85 5.96
N ASP A 124 -12.20 -3.70 7.20
CA ASP A 124 -12.25 -2.41 7.90
C ASP A 124 -10.90 -2.14 8.59
N ARG A 125 -10.13 -1.21 8.04
CA ARG A 125 -8.81 -0.85 8.59
C ARG A 125 -8.90 -0.19 9.95
N ALA A 126 -9.96 0.57 10.23
CA ALA A 126 -10.19 1.17 11.53
C ALA A 126 -10.39 0.09 12.61
N ALA A 127 -11.21 -0.92 12.30
CA ALA A 127 -11.41 -2.05 13.21
C ALA A 127 -10.13 -2.86 13.42
N GLY A 128 -9.34 -3.08 12.36
CA GLY A 128 -8.05 -3.76 12.45
C GLY A 128 -7.02 -2.99 13.28
N ALA A 129 -6.95 -1.67 13.12
CA ALA A 129 -6.06 -0.81 13.90
C ALA A 129 -6.40 -0.80 15.40
N ARG A 130 -7.70 -0.70 15.74
CA ARG A 130 -8.15 -0.83 17.15
C ARG A 130 -7.77 -2.19 17.74
N ALA A 131 -8.08 -3.27 17.02
CA ALA A 131 -7.76 -4.61 17.48
C ALA A 131 -6.25 -4.84 17.66
N ALA A 132 -5.41 -4.23 16.82
CA ALA A 132 -3.97 -4.25 16.98
C ALA A 132 -3.50 -3.50 18.23
N ALA A 133 -4.04 -2.30 18.48
CA ALA A 133 -3.76 -1.53 19.70
C ALA A 133 -4.19 -2.29 20.96
N ASP A 134 -5.42 -2.80 21.00
CA ASP A 134 -5.96 -3.63 22.09
C ASP A 134 -5.15 -4.93 22.28
N GLY A 135 -4.59 -5.44 21.18
CA GLY A 135 -3.69 -6.60 21.15
C GLY A 135 -2.30 -6.36 21.74
N GLY A 136 -1.99 -5.12 22.14
CA GLY A 136 -0.72 -4.75 22.76
C GLY A 136 0.35 -4.24 21.79
N ALA A 137 -0.05 -3.82 20.58
CA ALA A 137 0.85 -3.12 19.68
C ALA A 137 1.35 -1.81 20.31
N THR A 138 2.62 -1.49 20.14
CA THR A 138 3.13 -0.14 20.46
C THR A 138 3.22 0.75 19.22
N VAL A 139 3.11 0.15 18.03
CA VAL A 139 3.15 0.81 16.72
C VAL A 139 2.43 -0.10 15.72
N ILE A 140 1.64 0.49 14.83
CA ILE A 140 0.96 -0.24 13.77
C ILE A 140 1.74 -0.05 12.47
N VAL A 141 1.99 -1.15 11.76
CA VAL A 141 2.46 -1.13 10.37
C VAL A 141 1.27 -1.43 9.47
N LEU A 142 0.74 -0.39 8.81
CA LEU A 142 -0.43 -0.49 7.96
C LEU A 142 -0.02 -0.84 6.52
N ASP A 143 -0.36 -2.05 6.08
CA ASP A 143 -0.03 -2.58 4.76
C ASP A 143 -1.15 -2.28 3.73
N ASP A 144 -0.72 -1.71 2.60
CA ASP A 144 -1.55 -1.25 1.47
C ASP A 144 -2.64 -0.24 1.89
N GLY A 145 -2.33 0.60 2.89
CA GLY A 145 -3.25 1.56 3.49
C GLY A 145 -3.24 2.96 2.87
N PHE A 146 -2.43 3.23 1.86
CA PHE A 146 -2.12 4.60 1.43
C PHE A 146 -3.36 5.37 0.94
N GLN A 147 -4.26 4.71 0.21
CA GLN A 147 -5.56 5.28 -0.22
C GLN A 147 -6.72 5.01 0.76
N ASN A 148 -6.46 4.47 1.94
CA ASN A 148 -7.47 4.21 2.96
C ASN A 148 -7.56 5.40 3.93
N PRO A 149 -8.69 6.13 3.99
CA PRO A 149 -8.83 7.29 4.89
C PRO A 149 -9.23 6.91 6.33
N SER A 150 -9.62 5.66 6.59
CA SER A 150 -10.27 5.27 7.86
C SER A 150 -9.32 5.18 9.05
N VAL A 151 -8.01 5.30 8.83
CA VAL A 151 -6.97 5.30 9.88
C VAL A 151 -6.04 6.48 9.63
N ALA A 152 -5.86 7.31 10.66
CA ALA A 152 -4.86 8.38 10.67
C ALA A 152 -3.46 7.75 10.59
N LYS A 153 -2.56 8.39 9.83
CA LYS A 153 -1.20 7.89 9.58
C LYS A 153 -0.23 8.94 10.07
N ASP A 154 0.72 8.52 10.90
CA ASP A 154 1.75 9.41 11.43
C ASP A 154 2.97 9.47 10.51
N PHE A 155 3.21 8.40 9.75
CA PHE A 155 4.28 8.34 8.78
C PHE A 155 3.89 7.44 7.61
N SER A 156 4.03 7.92 6.38
CA SER A 156 3.61 7.22 5.16
C SER A 156 4.76 7.04 4.19
N ILE A 157 5.01 5.78 3.83
CA ILE A 157 6.04 5.34 2.88
C ILE A 157 5.36 4.86 1.59
N ILE A 158 5.73 5.47 0.46
CA ILE A 158 5.43 4.94 -0.86
C ILE A 158 6.58 4.05 -1.31
N VAL A 159 6.28 2.79 -1.64
CA VAL A 159 7.26 1.86 -2.22
C VAL A 159 7.05 1.77 -3.73
N VAL A 160 8.12 2.03 -4.48
CA VAL A 160 8.13 2.00 -5.94
C VAL A 160 9.27 1.11 -6.45
N ASP A 161 8.98 0.32 -7.48
CA ASP A 161 10.00 -0.37 -8.27
C ASP A 161 10.60 0.64 -9.24
N ALA A 162 11.85 1.03 -9.04
CA ALA A 162 12.54 2.08 -9.79
C ALA A 162 12.56 1.80 -11.30
N SER A 163 12.69 0.52 -11.68
CA SER A 163 12.74 0.11 -13.09
C SER A 163 11.42 0.35 -13.83
N ARG A 164 10.29 0.28 -13.09
CA ARG A 164 8.95 0.49 -13.64
C ARG A 164 8.41 1.89 -13.40
N GLY A 165 8.83 2.52 -12.31
CA GLY A 165 8.30 3.79 -11.83
C GLY A 165 6.77 3.79 -11.73
N PHE A 166 6.16 4.90 -12.11
CA PHE A 166 4.71 5.08 -12.13
C PHE A 166 4.04 4.72 -13.48
N GLY A 167 4.74 3.94 -14.32
CA GLY A 167 4.26 3.52 -15.64
C GLY A 167 3.99 4.70 -16.57
N ASN A 168 2.85 4.67 -17.27
CA ASN A 168 2.44 5.74 -18.19
C ASN A 168 1.90 7.01 -17.50
N GLY A 169 1.94 7.10 -16.18
CA GLY A 169 1.51 8.28 -15.42
C GLY A 169 -0.01 8.47 -15.32
N LEU A 170 -0.81 7.55 -15.86
CA LEU A 170 -2.27 7.64 -15.84
C LEU A 170 -2.90 6.76 -14.76
N CYS A 171 -4.06 7.20 -14.28
CA CYS A 171 -4.88 6.43 -13.35
C CYS A 171 -5.66 5.31 -14.03
N LEU A 172 -6.07 4.32 -13.24
CA LEU A 172 -6.92 3.22 -13.67
C LEU A 172 -8.21 3.73 -14.34
N PRO A 173 -8.67 3.12 -15.45
CA PRO A 173 -8.07 1.99 -16.18
C PRO A 173 -7.07 2.40 -17.28
N ALA A 174 -6.82 3.69 -17.48
CA ALA A 174 -5.93 4.22 -18.53
C ALA A 174 -4.44 3.95 -18.26
N GLY A 175 -4.09 3.75 -17.00
CA GLY A 175 -2.75 3.42 -16.54
C GLY A 175 -2.79 2.66 -15.21
N PRO A 176 -1.62 2.40 -14.61
CA PRO A 176 -1.52 1.56 -13.42
C PRO A 176 -1.90 2.28 -12.12
N LEU A 177 -2.08 3.60 -12.11
CA LEU A 177 -2.12 4.36 -10.87
C LEU A 177 -3.49 4.40 -10.21
N ARG A 178 -3.52 4.37 -8.88
CA ARG A 178 -4.74 4.51 -8.07
C ARG A 178 -5.11 5.97 -7.79
N GLU A 179 -4.12 6.85 -7.85
CA GLU A 179 -4.24 8.30 -7.71
C GLU A 179 -3.13 8.97 -8.55
N PRO A 180 -3.25 10.25 -8.92
CA PRO A 180 -2.21 10.95 -9.66
C PRO A 180 -0.89 10.99 -8.88
N VAL A 181 0.25 10.91 -9.57
CA VAL A 181 1.59 10.83 -8.96
C VAL A 181 1.84 11.99 -8.01
N ASP A 182 1.77 13.24 -8.49
CA ASP A 182 2.08 14.44 -7.69
C ASP A 182 1.22 14.51 -6.42
N ILE A 183 -0.07 14.18 -6.54
CA ILE A 183 -1.01 14.18 -5.42
C ILE A 183 -0.66 13.10 -4.40
N GLY A 184 -0.33 11.89 -4.88
CA GLY A 184 0.10 10.80 -4.02
C GLY A 184 1.40 11.12 -3.29
N LEU A 185 2.41 11.64 -3.99
CA LEU A 185 3.72 11.95 -3.42
C LEU A 185 3.64 13.07 -2.37
N GLN A 186 2.78 14.07 -2.55
CA GLN A 186 2.58 15.12 -1.55
C GLN A 186 2.06 14.61 -0.20
N ARG A 187 1.42 13.44 -0.16
CA ARG A 187 0.91 12.82 1.08
C ARG A 187 1.87 11.80 1.69
N ALA A 188 3.01 11.55 1.05
CA ALA A 188 4.02 10.64 1.56
C ALA A 188 5.12 11.42 2.27
N ASP A 189 5.62 10.85 3.36
CA ASP A 189 6.78 11.37 4.08
C ASP A 189 8.09 10.83 3.49
N LEU A 190 8.01 9.66 2.84
CA LEU A 190 9.15 8.99 2.22
C LEU A 190 8.73 8.22 0.96
N VAL A 191 9.58 8.29 -0.06
CA VAL A 191 9.51 7.41 -1.24
C VAL A 191 10.69 6.44 -1.19
N LEU A 192 10.39 5.16 -1.08
CA LEU A 192 11.37 4.08 -1.15
C LEU A 192 11.43 3.53 -2.57
N SER A 193 12.46 3.93 -3.31
CA SER A 193 12.73 3.46 -4.66
C SER A 193 13.60 2.20 -4.63
N LEU A 194 13.05 1.07 -5.09
CA LEU A 194 13.71 -0.23 -5.10
C LEU A 194 14.28 -0.53 -6.49
N GLY A 195 15.58 -0.79 -6.58
CA GLY A 195 16.26 -1.09 -7.83
C GLY A 195 17.78 -0.92 -7.69
N ASP A 196 18.52 -1.16 -8.77
CA ASP A 196 19.91 -0.75 -8.83
C ASP A 196 20.05 0.77 -8.99
N ASN A 197 21.27 1.29 -8.83
CA ASN A 197 21.54 2.73 -8.90
C ASN A 197 21.09 3.34 -10.22
N ALA A 198 21.27 2.63 -11.34
CA ALA A 198 20.90 3.15 -12.66
C ALA A 198 19.38 3.32 -12.80
N ALA A 199 18.60 2.35 -12.32
CA ALA A 199 17.15 2.43 -12.30
C ALA A 199 16.66 3.55 -11.35
N GLN A 200 17.32 3.74 -10.20
CA GLN A 200 16.99 4.80 -9.26
C GLN A 200 17.28 6.19 -9.83
N GLU A 201 18.43 6.39 -10.50
CA GLU A 201 18.77 7.63 -11.19
C GLU A 201 17.72 7.96 -12.27
N GLN A 202 17.38 6.97 -13.11
CA GLN A 202 16.35 7.14 -14.14
C GLN A 202 14.97 7.47 -13.54
N PHE A 203 14.64 6.89 -12.39
CA PHE A 203 13.38 7.18 -11.70
C PHE A 203 13.32 8.64 -11.26
N VAL A 204 14.39 9.15 -10.63
CA VAL A 204 14.49 10.55 -10.17
C VAL A 204 14.46 11.54 -11.33
N ASP A 205 15.14 11.23 -12.44
CA ASP A 205 15.12 12.11 -13.62
C ASP A 205 13.72 12.24 -14.24
N ARG A 206 12.85 11.26 -14.00
CA ARG A 206 11.52 11.19 -14.62
C ARG A 206 10.38 11.67 -13.72
N TRP A 207 10.51 11.56 -12.40
CA TRP A 207 9.43 11.79 -11.43
C TRP A 207 9.90 12.66 -10.28
#